data_AF-A0A523H6K1-F1
#
_entry.id   AF-A0A523H6K1-F1
#
_cell.length_a   1.000
_cell.length_b   1.000
_cell.length_c   1.000
_cell.angle_alpha   90.00
_cell.angle_beta   90.00
_cell.angle_gamma   90.00
#
_symmetry.space_group_name_H-M   'P 1'
#
loop_
_entity.id
_entity.type
_entity.pdbx_description
1 polymer ?
#
loop_
_entity_poly.entity_id
_entity_poly.type
_entity_poly.pdbx_seq_one_letter_code
_entity_poly.pdbx_strand_id
1 'polypeptide(L)'
;MVEDQLAKLDLKDSVSLADHLLKHYGVALLPGVDFYFSPDELIFRLAYVDFNGKTTLAEYQKNKNIPLVLKFIKTFAPNIFNGVQIIIDFVNSLK
;
A
#
# COMPACT_ATOMS: atom_id res chain seq x y z
N MET A 1 -22.79 4.21 -3.94
CA MET A 1 -21.91 4.81 -2.91
C MET A 1 -20.75 3.85 -2.66
N VAL A 2 -19.66 4.26 -2.00
CA VAL A 2 -18.48 3.40 -1.77
C VAL A 2 -18.87 2.15 -0.97
N GLU A 3 -19.78 2.32 -0.02
CA GLU A 3 -20.35 1.27 0.82
C GLU A 3 -21.06 0.18 -0.02
N ASP A 4 -21.75 0.56 -1.10
CA ASP A 4 -22.41 -0.40 -2.00
C ASP A 4 -21.38 -1.25 -2.76
N GLN A 5 -20.24 -0.65 -3.16
CA GLN A 5 -19.18 -1.37 -3.87
C GLN A 5 -18.46 -2.34 -2.92
N LEU A 6 -18.16 -1.90 -1.70
CA LEU A 6 -17.61 -2.75 -0.66
C LEU A 6 -18.55 -3.93 -0.35
N ALA A 7 -19.85 -3.68 -0.25
CA ALA A 7 -20.85 -4.73 -0.04
C ALA A 7 -20.94 -5.73 -1.21
N LYS A 8 -20.87 -5.26 -2.47
CA LYS A 8 -20.83 -6.13 -3.65
C LYS A 8 -19.60 -7.04 -3.70
N LEU A 9 -18.48 -6.57 -3.17
CA LEU A 9 -17.22 -7.31 -3.07
C LEU A 9 -17.13 -8.17 -1.78
N ASP A 10 -18.19 -8.18 -0.95
CA ASP A 10 -18.25 -8.85 0.35
C ASP A 10 -17.12 -8.42 1.32
N LEU A 11 -16.71 -7.15 1.25
CA LEU A 11 -15.68 -6.57 2.10
C LEU A 11 -16.31 -5.92 3.33
N LYS A 12 -16.62 -6.75 4.33
CA LYS A 12 -17.33 -6.35 5.55
C LYS A 12 -16.42 -6.13 6.75
N ASP A 13 -15.19 -6.64 6.69
CA ASP A 13 -14.24 -6.56 7.78
C ASP A 13 -12.79 -6.45 7.27
N SER A 14 -11.86 -6.09 8.15
CA SER A 14 -10.46 -5.91 7.78
C SER A 14 -9.78 -7.20 7.28
N VAL A 15 -10.26 -8.40 7.66
CA VAL A 15 -9.71 -9.68 7.21
C VAL A 15 -10.09 -9.94 5.76
N SER A 16 -11.37 -9.82 5.42
CA SER A 16 -11.89 -9.93 4.05
C SER A 16 -11.27 -8.90 3.12
N LEU A 17 -11.04 -7.67 3.59
CA LEU A 17 -10.31 -6.65 2.85
C LEU A 17 -8.86 -7.07 2.56
N ALA A 18 -8.12 -7.51 3.58
CA ALA A 18 -6.73 -7.95 3.41
C ALA A 18 -6.63 -9.14 2.44
N ASP A 19 -7.54 -10.11 2.58
CA ASP A 19 -7.63 -11.28 1.72
C ASP A 19 -7.94 -10.90 0.26
N HIS A 20 -8.85 -9.95 0.06
CA HIS A 20 -9.22 -9.46 -1.27
C HIS A 20 -8.03 -8.78 -1.97
N LEU A 21 -7.35 -7.89 -1.26
CA LEU A 21 -6.17 -7.20 -1.77
C LEU A 21 -5.02 -8.17 -2.07
N LEU A 22 -4.85 -9.22 -1.27
CA LEU A 22 -3.87 -10.27 -1.56
C LEU A 22 -4.24 -11.06 -2.82
N LYS A 23 -5.48 -11.52 -2.95
CA LYS A 23 -5.94 -12.39 -4.04
C LYS A 23 -6.03 -11.68 -5.39
N HIS A 24 -6.53 -10.45 -5.40
CA HIS A 24 -6.83 -9.73 -6.65
C HIS A 24 -5.79 -8.69 -7.04
N TYR A 25 -5.06 -8.15 -6.06
CA TYR A 25 -4.09 -7.08 -6.28
C TYR A 25 -2.65 -7.49 -5.93
N GLY A 26 -2.44 -8.69 -5.36
CA GLY A 26 -1.12 -9.17 -4.96
C GLY A 26 -0.51 -8.38 -3.79
N VAL A 27 -1.34 -7.67 -3.02
CA VAL A 27 -0.89 -6.82 -1.91
C VAL A 27 -1.08 -7.56 -0.59
N ALA A 28 0.02 -7.97 0.03
CA ALA A 28 0.00 -8.59 1.35
C ALA A 28 -0.09 -7.52 2.46
N LEU A 29 -1.06 -7.68 3.37
CA LEU A 29 -1.38 -6.75 4.43
C LEU A 29 -1.61 -7.50 5.75
N LEU A 30 -1.42 -6.79 6.87
CA LEU A 30 -1.92 -7.26 8.16
C LEU A 30 -3.25 -6.56 8.46
N PRO A 31 -4.34 -7.30 8.67
CA PRO A 31 -5.65 -6.71 8.96
C PRO A 31 -5.65 -5.98 10.32
N GLY A 32 -6.53 -5.00 10.48
CA GLY A 32 -6.65 -4.18 11.69
C GLY A 32 -6.93 -4.99 12.95
N VAL A 33 -7.60 -6.13 12.84
CA VAL A 33 -7.86 -7.04 13.98
C VAL A 33 -6.58 -7.54 14.66
N ASP A 34 -5.46 -7.66 13.92
CA ASP A 34 -4.16 -8.05 14.49
C ASP A 34 -3.59 -6.96 15.43
N PHE A 35 -4.15 -5.75 15.38
CA PHE A 35 -3.80 -4.60 16.20
C PHE A 35 -4.93 -4.21 17.16
N TYR A 36 -5.87 -5.11 17.43
CA TYR A 36 -6.98 -4.93 18.38
C TYR A 36 -8.01 -3.85 17.98
N PHE A 37 -8.09 -3.47 16.69
CA PHE A 37 -9.20 -2.67 16.17
C PHE A 37 -10.46 -3.53 16.00
N SER A 38 -11.63 -2.89 15.94
CA SER A 38 -12.89 -3.58 15.66
C SER A 38 -12.85 -4.18 14.24
N PRO A 39 -13.39 -5.39 14.00
CA PRO A 39 -13.30 -6.03 12.69
C PRO A 39 -13.94 -5.22 11.54
N ASP A 40 -15.02 -4.51 11.83
CA ASP A 40 -15.77 -3.64 10.92
C ASP A 40 -15.05 -2.33 10.58
N GLU A 41 -14.00 -1.99 11.33
CA GLU A 41 -13.07 -0.94 10.95
C GLU A 41 -12.12 -1.49 9.86
N LEU A 42 -12.33 -1.05 8.62
CA LEU A 42 -11.53 -1.42 7.45
C LEU A 42 -10.13 -0.79 7.46
N ILE A 43 -9.34 -1.14 8.47
CA ILE A 43 -7.98 -0.68 8.72
C ILE A 43 -7.02 -1.85 8.44
N PHE A 44 -5.83 -1.53 7.96
CA PHE A 44 -4.75 -2.50 7.80
C PHE A 44 -3.39 -1.84 8.01
N ARG A 45 -2.37 -2.65 8.32
CA ARG A 45 -0.97 -2.23 8.32
C ARG A 45 -0.28 -2.75 7.06
N LEU A 46 0.38 -1.82 6.37
CA LEU A 46 1.20 -2.10 5.19
C LEU A 46 2.68 -1.83 5.52
N ALA A 47 3.55 -2.73 5.07
CA ALA A 47 5.00 -2.53 5.12
C ALA A 47 5.62 -2.82 3.76
N TYR A 48 6.06 -1.76 3.08
CA TYR A 48 6.86 -1.87 1.85
C TYR A 48 8.31 -1.53 2.17
N VAL A 49 9.17 -2.54 2.15
CA VAL A 49 10.62 -2.37 2.28
C VAL A 49 11.31 -3.18 1.19
N ASP A 50 11.11 -2.72 -0.05
CA ASP A 50 11.68 -3.37 -1.24
C ASP A 50 12.50 -2.37 -2.06
N PHE A 51 13.68 -2.04 -1.53
CA PHE A 51 14.68 -1.21 -2.19
C PHE A 51 16.07 -1.45 -1.60
N ASN A 52 17.11 -1.10 -2.36
CA ASN A 52 18.49 -1.22 -1.90
C ASN A 52 18.92 0.03 -1.11
N GLY A 53 18.82 -0.03 0.22
CA GLY A 53 19.19 1.08 1.10
C GLY A 53 20.62 1.58 0.94
N LYS A 54 21.59 0.71 0.63
CA LYS A 54 23.00 1.10 0.40
C LYS A 54 23.13 1.98 -0.84
N THR A 55 22.53 1.54 -1.95
CA THR A 55 22.56 2.30 -3.21
C THR A 55 21.79 3.62 -3.06
N THR A 56 20.59 3.57 -2.48
CA THR A 56 19.75 4.75 -2.27
C THR A 56 20.44 5.79 -1.38
N LEU A 57 21.08 5.37 -0.29
CA LEU A 57 21.83 6.28 0.59
C LEU A 57 23.03 6.89 -0.12
N ALA A 58 23.80 6.10 -0.87
CA ALA A 58 24.96 6.61 -1.60
C ALA A 58 24.56 7.67 -2.65
N GLU A 59 23.48 7.45 -3.39
CA GLU A 59 22.99 8.40 -4.39
C GLU A 59 22.41 9.68 -3.77
N TYR A 60 21.70 9.55 -2.65
CA TYR A 60 21.26 10.70 -1.86
C TYR A 60 22.45 11.53 -1.35
N GLN A 61 23.52 10.89 -0.87
CA GLN A 61 24.71 11.58 -0.37
C GLN A 61 25.52 12.28 -1.48
N LYS A 62 25.57 11.74 -2.70
CA LYS A 62 26.22 12.37 -3.86
C LYS A 62 25.54 13.68 -4.25
N ASN A 63 24.22 13.72 -4.15
CA ASN A 63 23.42 14.89 -4.44
C ASN A 63 22.59 15.27 -3.22
N LYS A 64 23.24 15.84 -2.19
CA LYS A 64 22.63 16.24 -0.91
C LYS A 64 21.41 17.17 -1.03
N ASN A 65 21.17 17.73 -2.22
CA ASN A 65 20.06 18.61 -2.55
C ASN A 65 19.06 18.00 -3.55
N ILE A 66 19.10 16.71 -3.88
CA ILE A 66 17.95 16.07 -4.51
C ILE A 66 16.87 16.06 -3.45
N PRO A 67 15.79 16.87 -3.59
CA PRO A 67 14.65 16.68 -2.72
C PRO A 67 14.17 15.25 -2.99
N LEU A 68 13.68 14.54 -1.97
CA LEU A 68 13.10 13.19 -2.09
C LEU A 68 11.78 13.26 -2.88
N VAL A 69 11.85 13.81 -4.10
CA VAL A 69 10.75 14.01 -5.02
C VAL A 69 10.40 12.69 -5.67
N LEU A 70 9.19 12.64 -6.22
CA LEU A 70 8.62 11.46 -6.86
C LEU A 70 9.58 10.75 -7.83
N LYS A 71 10.41 11.50 -8.57
CA LYS A 71 11.41 10.95 -9.49
C LYS A 71 12.43 10.06 -8.76
N PHE A 72 12.94 10.49 -7.61
CA PHE A 72 13.90 9.71 -6.83
C PHE A 72 13.29 8.40 -6.34
N ILE A 73 12.07 8.45 -5.80
CA ILE A 73 11.34 7.26 -5.33
C ILE A 73 11.08 6.29 -6.49
N LYS A 74 10.60 6.79 -7.63
CA LYS A 74 10.39 5.98 -8.85
C LYS A 74 11.67 5.33 -9.38
N THR A 75 12.83 5.96 -9.17
CA THR A 75 14.13 5.42 -9.61
C THR A 75 14.69 4.40 -8.63
N PHE A 76 14.67 4.69 -7.32
CA PHE A 76 15.40 3.91 -6.32
C PHE A 76 14.52 2.98 -5.47
N ALA A 77 13.21 3.18 -5.48
CA ALA A 77 12.23 2.34 -4.81
C ALA A 77 10.98 2.11 -5.70
N PRO A 78 11.15 1.64 -6.96
CA PRO A 78 10.06 1.49 -7.92
C PRO A 78 8.97 0.54 -7.42
N ASN A 79 9.35 -0.54 -6.74
CA ASN A 79 8.39 -1.54 -6.23
C ASN A 79 7.51 -0.96 -5.13
N ILE A 80 8.05 -0.08 -4.27
CA ILE A 80 7.27 0.68 -3.30
C ILE A 80 6.29 1.61 -4.01
N PHE A 81 6.75 2.37 -4.99
CA PHE A 81 5.91 3.30 -5.74
C PHE A 81 4.75 2.56 -6.44
N ASN A 82 5.06 1.48 -7.16
CA ASN A 82 4.07 0.68 -7.87
C ASN A 82 3.10 -0.01 -6.91
N GLY A 83 3.59 -0.54 -5.79
CA GLY A 83 2.74 -1.15 -4.76
C GLY A 83 1.72 -0.17 -4.18
N VAL A 84 2.14 1.06 -3.88
CA VAL A 84 1.22 2.12 -3.45
C VAL A 84 0.22 2.48 -4.57
N GLN A 85 0.65 2.51 -5.83
CA GLN A 85 -0.24 2.80 -6.96
C GLN A 85 -1.34 1.75 -7.10
N ILE A 86 -1.03 0.46 -6.91
CA ILE A 86 -2.02 -0.63 -6.93
C ILE A 86 -3.12 -0.39 -5.87
N ILE A 87 -2.76 0.06 -4.68
CA ILE A 87 -3.72 0.37 -3.61
C ILE A 87 -4.57 1.60 -3.98
N ILE A 88 -3.96 2.63 -4.55
CA ILE A 88 -4.68 3.82 -5.05
C ILE A 88 -5.70 3.41 -6.13
N ASP A 89 -5.32 2.50 -7.03
CA ASP A 89 -6.18 2.02 -8.11
C ASP A 89 -7.35 1.21 -7.56
N PHE A 90 -7.13 0.36 -6.54
CA PHE A 90 -8.21 -0.29 -5.79
C PHE A 90 -9.18 0.73 -5.19
N VAL A 91 -8.68 1.73 -4.43
CA VAL A 91 -9.53 2.75 -3.81
C VAL A 91 -10.31 3.55 -4.85
N ASN A 92 -9.70 3.85 -6.00
CA ASN A 92 -10.39 4.54 -7.09
C ASN A 92 -11.45 3.66 -7.79
N SER A 93 -11.27 2.34 -7.81
CA SER A 93 -12.28 1.41 -8.36
C SER A 93 -13.57 1.33 -7.52
N LEU A 94 -13.51 1.80 -6.27
CA LEU A 94 -14.67 1.86 -5.36
C LEU A 94 -15.49 3.16 -5.50
N LYS A 95 -14.99 4.14 -6.25
CA LYS A 95 -15.66 5.43 -6.52
C LYS A 95 -16.62 5.29 -7.70
#